data_AF-A0A8S9S2J8-F1
#
_entry.id   AF-A0A8S9S2J8-F1
#
_cell.length_a   1.000
_cell.length_b   1.000
_cell.length_c   1.000
_cell.angle_alpha   90.00
_cell.angle_beta   90.00
_cell.angle_gamma   90.00
#
_symmetry.space_group_name_H-M   'P 1'
#
loop_
_entity.id
_entity.type
_entity.pdbx_description
1 polymer ?
#
loop_
_entity_poly.entity_id
_entity_poly.type
_entity_poly.pdbx_seq_one_letter_code
_entity_poly.pdbx_strand_id
1 'polypeptide(L)'
;MFDWFCKPVFFEEAIVVEIFVVLEILMPLLCLLIVPSLVLWISDCVKDALRIKAKRQSWTPLRLVLAPPGTGPCNPTPTLEEKSRRWTQLNSKRYGDNKRRFGHVETQKEDMPHEHVRNIKDHGDMSSKKFTHDKRVALKFVPHAVFKLLENMPMPWEQVRDVKVLYHVTGAITFVNEIPWVVEPIYMAQWGTMWIMMRREKRDRRHFKRMRFPPFDDEEPPLDYADNLLDVEPLEAIQMELDEERIPLCTLGFTTTSRWLAGQLLSDNLIDRNYFYLFDKESFFTAKALNMCIPGGPKFEPLYRDMDQGDEDWNEFNDITKLIIRSPLRTEYRIAFPHLYNNRPS
;
A
#
# COMPACT_ATOMS: atom_id res chain seq x y z
N MET A 1 -7.70 -19.12 1.17
CA MET A 1 -7.01 -18.77 2.43
C MET A 1 -6.27 -17.42 2.35
N PHE A 2 -6.73 -16.44 1.55
CA PHE A 2 -6.11 -15.11 1.50
C PHE A 2 -7.12 -14.09 0.94
N ASP A 3 -8.22 -13.85 1.66
CA ASP A 3 -9.27 -12.92 1.20
C ASP A 3 -9.88 -12.08 2.34
N TRP A 4 -9.12 -11.89 3.43
CA TRP A 4 -9.63 -11.26 4.66
C TRP A 4 -8.82 -10.05 5.16
N PHE A 5 -7.88 -9.55 4.36
CA PHE A 5 -7.01 -8.44 4.74
C PHE A 5 -7.05 -7.33 3.69
N CYS A 6 -8.17 -6.59 3.60
CA CYS A 6 -8.17 -5.22 3.06
C CYS A 6 -9.55 -4.55 3.23
N LYS A 7 -9.78 -3.93 4.39
CA LYS A 7 -10.64 -2.73 4.49
C LYS A 7 -9.97 -1.76 5.47
N PRO A 8 -9.74 -0.49 5.09
CA PRO A 8 -9.30 0.54 6.01
C PRO A 8 -10.54 1.04 6.77
N VAL A 9 -10.69 0.62 8.02
CA VAL A 9 -11.68 1.21 8.92
C VAL A 9 -10.95 2.09 9.92
N PHE A 10 -11.32 3.37 9.88
CA PHE A 10 -10.82 4.47 10.67
C PHE A 10 -10.75 4.11 12.16
N PHE A 11 -9.53 4.15 12.68
CA PHE A 11 -9.19 4.15 14.11
C PHE A 11 -9.41 5.56 14.66
N GLU A 12 -10.30 5.74 15.65
CA GLU A 12 -9.95 6.58 16.82
C GLU A 12 -10.92 6.54 18.02
N GLU A 13 -12.13 5.95 17.98
CA GLU A 13 -13.01 5.97 19.17
C GLU A 13 -13.52 4.62 19.70
N ALA A 14 -13.19 3.49 19.05
CA ALA A 14 -13.74 2.18 19.42
C ALA A 14 -13.03 1.45 20.59
N ILE A 15 -11.81 1.86 20.96
CA ILE A 15 -10.96 1.08 21.89
C ILE A 15 -11.44 1.17 23.36
N VAL A 16 -12.16 2.23 23.74
CA VAL A 16 -12.58 2.41 25.14
C VAL A 16 -13.78 1.52 25.51
N VAL A 17 -14.60 1.12 24.55
CA VAL A 17 -15.81 0.33 24.80
C VAL A 17 -15.53 -1.18 24.81
N GLU A 18 -14.64 -1.67 23.94
CA GLU A 18 -14.30 -3.11 23.93
C GLU A 18 -13.45 -3.52 25.14
N ILE A 19 -12.58 -2.64 25.66
CA ILE A 19 -11.82 -2.92 26.88
C ILE A 19 -12.74 -3.07 28.10
N PHE A 20 -13.86 -2.35 28.16
CA PHE A 20 -14.79 -2.41 29.29
C PHE A 20 -15.56 -3.73 29.35
N VAL A 21 -15.98 -4.25 28.19
CA VAL A 21 -16.70 -5.54 28.10
C VAL A 21 -15.76 -6.71 28.35
N VAL A 22 -14.52 -6.63 27.85
CA VAL A 22 -13.50 -7.65 28.10
C VAL A 22 -13.08 -7.68 29.58
N LEU A 23 -13.01 -6.52 30.26
CA LEU A 23 -12.73 -6.47 31.71
C LEU A 23 -13.87 -7.00 32.58
N GLU A 24 -15.14 -6.77 32.22
CA GLU A 24 -16.29 -7.32 32.99
C GLU A 24 -16.34 -8.86 32.92
N ILE A 25 -15.93 -9.44 31.79
CA ILE A 25 -15.93 -10.90 31.56
C ILE A 25 -14.67 -11.55 32.16
N LEU A 26 -13.51 -10.88 32.17
CA LEU A 26 -12.27 -11.41 32.76
C LEU A 26 -12.10 -11.16 34.27
N MET A 27 -12.83 -10.22 34.86
CA MET A 27 -12.76 -9.91 36.30
C MET A 27 -12.93 -11.12 37.24
N PRO A 28 -13.89 -12.06 37.02
CA PRO A 28 -13.99 -13.24 37.88
C PRO A 28 -12.85 -14.26 37.68
N LEU A 29 -12.19 -14.26 36.51
CA LEU A 29 -11.05 -15.15 36.21
C LEU A 29 -9.71 -14.60 36.73
N LEU A 30 -9.53 -13.28 36.74
CA LEU A 30 -8.29 -12.63 37.20
C LEU A 30 -8.15 -12.60 38.73
N CYS A 31 -9.25 -12.67 39.48
CA CYS A 31 -9.26 -12.68 40.96
C CYS A 31 -8.58 -13.92 41.57
N LEU A 32 -8.34 -14.99 40.80
CA LEU A 32 -7.68 -16.20 41.30
C LEU A 32 -6.14 -16.16 41.19
N LEU A 33 -5.53 -15.15 40.54
CA LEU A 33 -4.11 -15.20 40.20
C LEU A 33 -3.28 -13.96 40.57
N ILE A 34 -3.81 -12.99 41.32
CA ILE A 34 -3.08 -11.72 41.52
C ILE A 34 -2.99 -11.28 42.99
N VAL A 35 -1.76 -10.90 43.35
CA VAL A 35 -1.28 -10.35 44.63
C VAL A 35 -2.21 -9.25 45.17
N PRO A 36 -2.53 -9.22 46.49
CA PRO A 36 -3.49 -8.29 47.10
C PRO A 36 -3.26 -6.81 46.78
N SER A 37 -2.02 -6.42 46.50
CA SER A 37 -1.63 -5.05 46.16
C SER A 37 -2.23 -4.55 44.84
N LEU A 38 -2.42 -5.43 43.85
CA LEU A 38 -2.98 -5.06 42.54
C LEU A 38 -4.51 -4.94 42.59
N VAL A 39 -5.16 -5.71 43.47
CA VAL A 39 -6.60 -5.62 43.73
C VAL A 39 -6.96 -4.29 44.39
N LEU A 40 -6.12 -3.80 45.31
CA LEU A 40 -6.29 -2.48 45.91
C LEU A 40 -6.11 -1.36 44.88
N TRP A 41 -5.10 -1.47 44.00
CA TRP A 41 -4.86 -0.47 42.96
C TRP A 41 -5.99 -0.41 41.92
N ILE A 42 -6.53 -1.56 41.50
CA ILE A 42 -7.69 -1.60 40.59
C ILE A 42 -8.97 -1.13 41.31
N SER A 43 -9.16 -1.49 42.58
CA SER A 43 -10.29 -1.00 43.40
C SER A 43 -10.27 0.53 43.53
N ASP A 44 -9.09 1.12 43.73
CA ASP A 44 -8.93 2.57 43.81
C ASP A 44 -9.10 3.24 42.44
N CYS A 45 -8.60 2.64 41.35
CA CYS A 45 -8.87 3.12 39.99
C CYS A 45 -10.36 3.07 39.62
N VAL A 46 -11.09 2.02 40.04
CA VAL A 46 -12.53 1.89 39.82
C VAL A 46 -13.32 2.86 40.71
N LYS A 47 -12.89 3.07 41.96
CA LYS A 47 -13.47 4.10 42.84
C LYS A 47 -13.25 5.49 42.28
N ASP A 48 -12.09 5.81 41.73
CA ASP A 48 -11.81 7.10 41.12
C ASP A 48 -12.53 7.29 39.79
N ALA A 49 -12.66 6.24 38.97
CA ALA A 49 -13.50 6.26 37.77
C ALA A 49 -14.99 6.47 38.12
N LEU A 50 -15.49 5.82 39.18
CA LEU A 50 -16.84 6.05 39.71
C LEU A 50 -16.99 7.43 40.36
N ARG A 51 -15.93 7.98 40.97
CA ARG A 51 -15.91 9.35 41.54
C ARG A 51 -15.94 10.41 40.44
N ILE A 52 -15.28 10.16 39.32
CA ILE A 52 -15.30 11.01 38.11
C ILE A 52 -16.67 10.89 37.42
N LYS A 53 -17.27 9.70 37.38
CA LYS A 53 -18.65 9.49 36.88
C LYS A 53 -19.69 10.16 37.79
N ALA A 54 -19.51 10.09 39.12
CA ALA A 54 -20.35 10.77 40.11
C ALA A 54 -20.19 12.30 40.09
N LYS A 55 -19.00 12.83 39.75
CA LYS A 55 -18.78 14.28 39.50
C LYS A 55 -19.37 14.75 38.17
N ARG A 56 -19.51 13.88 37.16
CA ARG A 56 -20.24 14.20 35.91
C ARG A 56 -21.76 14.00 36.02
N GLN A 57 -22.22 13.21 36.99
CA GLN A 57 -23.64 12.98 37.30
C GLN A 57 -24.15 13.73 38.53
N SER A 58 -23.39 14.66 39.10
CA SER A 58 -23.95 15.69 39.97
C SER A 58 -24.53 16.82 39.14
N TRP A 59 -25.47 16.49 38.25
CA TRP A 59 -26.60 17.40 38.09
C TRP A 59 -27.42 17.18 39.33
N THR A 60 -27.28 18.12 40.25
CA THR A 60 -28.25 18.40 41.29
C THR A 60 -29.65 18.09 40.75
N PRO A 61 -30.50 17.30 41.43
CA PRO A 61 -31.91 17.59 41.29
C PRO A 61 -32.00 19.05 41.71
N LEU A 62 -32.42 19.93 40.80
CA LEU A 62 -32.90 21.23 41.19
C LEU A 62 -34.03 20.93 42.19
N ARG A 63 -33.67 20.87 43.47
CA ARG A 63 -34.56 21.02 44.60
C ARG A 63 -35.29 22.31 44.24
N LEU A 64 -36.58 22.19 43.91
CA LEU A 64 -37.46 23.34 43.88
C LEU A 64 -37.32 23.99 45.26
N VAL A 65 -36.45 25.00 45.35
CA VAL A 65 -36.63 26.05 46.33
C VAL A 65 -37.94 26.68 45.90
N LEU A 66 -39.02 26.28 46.58
CA LEU A 66 -40.22 27.09 46.64
C LEU A 66 -39.78 28.43 47.24
N ALA A 67 -39.40 29.35 46.37
CA ALA A 67 -39.31 30.75 46.73
C ALA A 67 -40.70 31.17 47.26
N PRO A 68 -40.79 31.91 48.37
CA PRO A 68 -42.07 32.46 48.80
C PRO A 68 -42.65 33.32 47.67
N PRO A 69 -43.98 33.40 47.54
CA PRO A 69 -44.60 34.08 46.42
C PRO A 69 -44.34 35.58 46.55
N GLY A 70 -43.32 36.07 45.84
CA GLY A 70 -42.89 37.46 45.80
C GLY A 70 -42.71 37.90 44.36
N THR A 71 -43.79 38.45 43.80
CA THR A 71 -43.86 39.43 42.69
C THR A 71 -42.62 39.58 41.79
N GLY A 72 -42.55 38.77 40.74
CA GLY A 72 -41.88 39.10 39.48
C GLY A 72 -42.85 38.82 38.31
N PRO A 73 -42.76 39.55 37.18
CA PRO A 73 -43.72 39.38 36.09
C PRO A 73 -43.71 37.93 35.59
N CYS A 74 -44.87 37.30 35.70
CA CYS A 74 -45.12 35.92 35.33
C CYS A 74 -44.88 35.75 33.82
N ASN A 75 -43.80 35.06 33.44
CA ASN A 75 -43.74 34.52 32.09
C ASN A 75 -44.91 33.54 31.96
N PRO A 76 -45.77 33.68 30.93
CA PRO A 76 -46.92 32.80 30.78
C PRO A 76 -46.43 31.35 30.74
N THR A 77 -47.07 30.48 31.52
CA THR A 77 -46.83 29.04 31.43
C THR A 77 -46.99 28.64 29.97
N PRO A 78 -46.01 27.96 29.35
CA PRO A 78 -46.06 27.68 27.93
C PRO A 78 -47.31 26.86 27.67
N THR A 79 -48.13 27.35 26.74
CA THR A 79 -49.40 26.73 26.38
C THR A 79 -49.12 25.29 25.92
N LEU A 80 -50.12 24.42 26.05
CA LEU A 80 -50.00 23.01 25.67
C LEU A 80 -49.59 22.87 24.18
N GLU A 81 -50.01 23.83 23.36
CA GLU A 81 -49.62 23.97 21.96
C GLU A 81 -48.13 24.27 21.77
N GLU A 82 -47.54 25.16 22.56
CA GLU A 82 -46.10 25.44 22.51
C GLU A 82 -45.26 24.24 22.93
N LYS A 83 -45.72 23.50 23.96
CA LYS A 83 -45.07 22.25 24.39
C LYS A 83 -45.17 21.17 23.33
N SER A 84 -46.34 21.02 22.70
CA SER A 84 -46.56 20.10 21.57
C SER A 84 -45.64 20.44 20.38
N ARG A 85 -45.59 21.72 19.98
CA ARG A 85 -44.68 22.17 18.91
C ARG A 85 -43.22 21.89 19.21
N ARG A 86 -42.76 22.18 20.43
CA ARG A 86 -41.38 21.87 20.87
C ARG A 86 -41.12 20.37 20.87
N TRP A 87 -42.07 19.56 21.32
CA TRP A 87 -41.94 18.11 21.29
C TRP A 87 -41.84 17.57 19.85
N THR A 88 -42.68 18.04 18.93
CA THR A 88 -42.66 17.66 17.51
C THR A 88 -41.35 18.08 16.82
N GLN A 89 -40.84 19.28 17.12
CA GLN A 89 -39.53 19.74 16.63
C GLN A 89 -38.38 18.89 17.19
N LEU A 90 -38.47 18.47 18.45
CA LEU A 90 -37.44 17.65 19.07
C LEU A 90 -37.50 16.20 18.57
N ASN A 91 -38.70 15.68 18.32
CA ASN A 91 -38.93 14.33 17.80
C ASN A 91 -38.49 14.21 16.34
N SER A 92 -38.82 15.20 15.50
CA SER A 92 -38.34 15.28 14.10
C SER A 92 -36.82 15.45 14.02
N LYS A 93 -36.20 16.24 14.90
CA LYS A 93 -34.73 16.33 14.99
C LYS A 93 -34.07 15.06 15.53
N ARG A 94 -34.76 14.32 16.41
CA ARG A 94 -34.25 13.10 17.05
C ARG A 94 -34.36 11.88 16.15
N TYR A 95 -35.43 11.73 15.38
CA TYR A 95 -35.67 10.55 14.54
C TYR A 95 -35.69 10.86 13.04
N GLY A 96 -35.17 12.02 12.63
CA GLY A 96 -34.97 12.35 11.22
C GLY A 96 -34.03 11.34 10.55
N ASP A 97 -34.39 10.90 9.36
CA ASP A 97 -33.79 9.77 8.64
C ASP A 97 -32.26 9.85 8.47
N ASN A 98 -31.70 11.06 8.39
CA ASN A 98 -30.30 11.28 8.05
C ASN A 98 -29.35 11.42 9.25
N LYS A 99 -29.79 11.36 10.51
CA LYS A 99 -28.90 11.72 11.64
C LYS A 99 -28.73 10.69 12.75
N ARG A 100 -29.65 9.72 12.90
CA ARG A 100 -29.63 8.83 14.07
C ARG A 100 -30.06 7.38 13.81
N ARG A 101 -30.08 6.94 12.56
CA ARG A 101 -30.16 5.49 12.30
C ARG A 101 -28.81 4.88 12.66
N PHE A 102 -28.82 3.81 13.46
CA PHE A 102 -27.63 3.03 13.77
C PHE A 102 -27.02 2.53 12.46
N GLY A 103 -25.74 2.83 12.22
CA GLY A 103 -25.09 2.61 10.92
C GLY A 103 -25.14 3.79 9.94
N HIS A 104 -25.46 5.01 10.40
CA HIS A 104 -25.28 6.21 9.59
C HIS A 104 -23.80 6.39 9.22
N VAL A 105 -23.50 6.25 7.94
CA VAL A 105 -22.17 6.51 7.38
C VAL A 105 -22.08 8.01 7.11
N GLU A 106 -21.09 8.66 7.72
CA GLU A 106 -20.79 10.06 7.45
C GLU A 106 -20.55 10.29 5.95
N THR A 107 -20.89 11.48 5.46
CA THR A 107 -20.62 11.87 4.08
C THR A 107 -19.14 11.71 3.76
N GLN A 108 -18.82 11.12 2.60
CA GLN A 108 -17.43 10.98 2.16
C GLN A 108 -16.76 12.35 2.08
N LYS A 109 -15.48 12.40 2.46
CA LYS A 109 -14.69 13.62 2.34
C LYS A 109 -14.49 13.94 0.86
N GLU A 110 -14.89 15.14 0.46
CA GLU A 110 -14.67 15.65 -0.89
C GLU A 110 -13.23 16.15 -1.06
N ASP A 111 -12.78 16.22 -2.30
CA ASP A 111 -11.45 16.71 -2.63
C ASP A 111 -11.34 18.21 -2.37
N MET A 112 -10.29 18.61 -1.66
CA MET A 112 -9.97 20.01 -1.39
C MET A 112 -9.27 20.64 -2.62
N PRO A 113 -9.40 21.96 -2.84
CA PRO A 113 -8.67 22.63 -3.92
C PRO A 113 -7.15 22.49 -3.74
N HIS A 114 -6.43 22.30 -4.85
CA HIS A 114 -4.98 22.07 -4.84
C HIS A 114 -4.17 23.24 -4.25
N GLU A 115 -4.69 24.47 -4.32
CA GLU A 115 -4.08 25.66 -3.70
C GLU A 115 -3.98 25.55 -2.18
N HIS A 116 -4.93 24.87 -1.55
CA HIS A 116 -4.93 24.71 -0.10
C HIS A 116 -3.67 23.99 0.39
N VAL A 117 -3.27 22.92 -0.29
CA VAL A 117 -2.04 22.17 0.04
C VAL A 117 -0.80 23.04 -0.19
N ARG A 118 -0.79 23.82 -1.27
CA ARG A 118 0.33 24.73 -1.58
C ARG A 118 0.47 25.85 -0.54
N ASN A 119 -0.64 26.36 0.00
CA ASN A 119 -0.63 27.40 1.03
C ASN A 119 -0.15 26.89 2.40
N ILE A 120 -0.24 25.58 2.68
CA ILE A 120 0.32 24.97 3.90
C ILE A 120 1.87 25.04 3.93
N LYS A 121 2.51 25.42 2.82
CA LYS A 121 3.96 25.73 2.72
C LYS A 121 4.44 26.78 3.72
N ASP A 122 3.57 27.61 4.29
CA ASP A 122 3.89 28.57 5.36
C ASP A 122 4.63 27.96 6.57
N HIS A 123 4.58 26.63 6.74
CA HIS A 123 5.31 25.91 7.79
C HIS A 123 6.83 25.91 7.55
N GLY A 124 7.28 26.04 6.30
CA GLY A 124 8.68 26.20 5.91
C GLY A 124 9.61 25.18 6.57
N ASP A 125 10.70 25.68 7.15
CA ASP A 125 11.73 24.90 7.84
C ASP A 125 11.41 24.65 9.34
N MET A 126 10.20 24.99 9.80
CA MET A 126 9.79 24.85 11.21
C MET A 126 10.70 25.58 12.22
N SER A 127 11.47 26.59 11.79
CA SER A 127 12.33 27.40 12.66
C SER A 127 11.54 28.27 13.65
N SER A 128 10.35 28.73 13.24
CA SER A 128 9.48 29.61 14.03
C SER A 128 8.90 28.94 15.28
N LYS A 129 8.79 29.70 16.37
CA LYS A 129 8.13 29.25 17.62
C LYS A 129 6.63 29.00 17.45
N LYS A 130 5.99 29.58 16.43
CA LYS A 130 4.55 29.41 16.14
C LYS A 130 4.19 27.92 15.92
N PHE A 131 5.07 27.17 15.25
CA PHE A 131 4.84 25.78 14.85
C PHE A 131 5.46 24.76 15.79
N THR A 132 5.73 25.13 17.05
CA THR A 132 6.38 24.23 18.03
C THR A 132 5.55 22.97 18.31
N HIS A 133 4.23 23.07 18.26
CA HIS A 133 3.30 21.96 18.49
C HIS A 133 3.32 20.91 17.36
N ASP A 134 3.63 21.34 16.13
CA ASP A 134 3.57 20.52 14.92
C ASP A 134 4.90 19.79 14.60
N LYS A 135 5.96 20.04 15.38
CA LYS A 135 7.30 19.44 15.16
C LYS A 135 7.36 17.93 15.39
N ARG A 136 6.37 17.34 16.06
CA ARG A 136 6.38 15.94 16.51
C ARG A 136 5.56 15.04 15.59
N VAL A 137 5.88 14.94 14.29
CA VAL A 137 5.01 14.16 13.38
C VAL A 137 5.78 13.45 12.24
N ALA A 138 5.22 12.31 11.81
CA ALA A 138 5.29 11.67 10.48
C ALA A 138 6.55 10.94 9.98
N LEU A 139 7.74 11.08 10.57
CA LEU A 139 8.96 10.42 10.01
C LEU A 139 8.81 8.91 9.77
N LYS A 140 8.04 8.22 10.63
CA LYS A 140 7.76 6.78 10.54
C LYS A 140 7.15 6.36 9.19
N PHE A 141 6.36 7.24 8.55
CA PHE A 141 5.60 6.90 7.34
C PHE A 141 6.24 7.41 6.05
N VAL A 142 7.39 8.09 6.14
CA VAL A 142 8.12 8.59 4.97
C VAL A 142 8.45 7.48 3.98
N PRO A 143 8.91 6.27 4.37
CA PRO A 143 9.15 5.20 3.40
C PRO A 143 7.92 4.81 2.58
N HIS A 144 6.72 4.87 3.18
CA HIS A 144 5.48 4.58 2.47
C HIS A 144 5.10 5.71 1.50
N ALA A 145 5.28 6.97 1.91
CA ALA A 145 5.07 8.12 1.03
C ALA A 145 6.01 8.07 -0.19
N VAL A 146 7.30 7.82 0.04
CA VAL A 146 8.30 7.70 -1.04
C VAL A 146 7.96 6.53 -1.97
N PHE A 147 7.55 5.38 -1.42
CA PHE A 147 7.12 4.24 -2.24
C PHE A 147 5.95 4.60 -3.17
N LYS A 148 4.88 5.21 -2.62
CA LYS A 148 3.71 5.61 -3.40
C LYS A 148 4.02 6.70 -4.43
N LEU A 149 4.97 7.58 -4.12
CA LEU A 149 5.46 8.60 -5.06
C LEU A 149 6.22 7.96 -6.23
N LEU A 150 7.15 7.04 -5.96
CA LEU A 150 7.94 6.35 -6.98
C LEU A 150 7.10 5.38 -7.83
N GLU A 151 6.08 4.76 -7.24
CA GLU A 151 5.13 3.91 -7.97
C GLU A 151 4.38 4.70 -9.05
N ASN A 152 4.12 5.98 -8.83
CA ASN A 152 3.36 6.85 -9.73
C ASN A 152 4.24 7.82 -10.54
N MET A 153 5.50 7.47 -10.81
CA MET A 153 6.32 8.24 -11.75
C MET A 153 5.63 8.36 -13.11
N PRO A 154 5.66 9.55 -13.75
CA PRO A 154 5.13 9.73 -15.09
C PRO A 154 5.94 8.89 -16.09
N MET A 155 5.24 8.28 -17.03
CA MET A 155 5.88 7.47 -18.08
C MET A 155 6.47 8.38 -19.16
N PRO A 156 7.50 7.96 -19.92
CA PRO A 156 8.21 8.85 -20.87
C PRO A 156 7.39 9.34 -22.07
N TRP A 157 6.20 8.77 -22.30
CA TRP A 157 5.23 9.24 -23.30
C TRP A 157 4.19 10.22 -22.71
N GLU A 158 4.22 10.46 -21.40
CA GLU A 158 3.40 11.42 -20.67
C GLU A 158 4.23 12.66 -20.34
N GLN A 159 3.66 13.85 -20.51
CA GLN A 159 4.34 15.10 -20.15
C GLN A 159 4.15 15.44 -18.66
N VAL A 160 2.90 15.41 -18.22
CA VAL A 160 2.48 15.73 -16.85
C VAL A 160 1.50 14.67 -16.41
N ARG A 161 1.60 14.28 -15.14
CA ARG A 161 0.69 13.31 -14.51
C ARG A 161 0.11 13.91 -13.25
N ASP A 162 -1.19 14.16 -13.27
CA ASP A 162 -1.95 14.58 -12.10
C ASP A 162 -2.34 13.36 -11.27
N VAL A 163 -2.12 13.47 -9.96
CA VAL A 163 -2.25 12.36 -9.03
C VAL A 163 -2.99 12.83 -7.79
N LYS A 164 -3.94 12.03 -7.31
CA LYS A 164 -4.63 12.29 -6.04
C LYS A 164 -3.68 12.17 -4.87
N VAL A 165 -3.68 13.19 -4.01
CA VAL A 165 -2.81 13.26 -2.83
C VAL A 165 -3.66 13.28 -1.56
N LEU A 166 -3.24 12.48 -0.59
CA LEU A 166 -3.74 12.52 0.79
C LEU A 166 -2.66 13.17 1.66
N TYR A 167 -2.97 14.30 2.27
CA TYR A 167 -2.01 15.09 3.04
C TYR A 167 -2.46 15.25 4.49
N HIS A 168 -1.49 15.40 5.39
CA HIS A 168 -1.78 15.79 6.78
C HIS A 168 -2.20 17.27 6.82
N VAL A 169 -3.14 17.64 7.71
CA VAL A 169 -3.71 19.01 7.78
C VAL A 169 -2.64 20.07 8.04
N THR A 170 -1.56 19.71 8.75
CA THR A 170 -0.39 20.58 8.99
C THR A 170 0.70 20.44 7.93
N GLY A 171 0.49 19.69 6.84
CA GLY A 171 1.50 19.50 5.79
C GLY A 171 2.72 18.67 6.21
N ALA A 172 2.69 17.98 7.35
CA ALA A 172 3.81 17.18 7.85
C ALA A 172 4.20 16.01 6.92
N ILE A 173 3.25 15.46 6.17
CA ILE A 173 3.48 14.41 5.18
C ILE A 173 2.38 14.41 4.12
N THR A 174 2.75 14.03 2.90
CA THR A 174 1.85 13.86 1.76
C THR A 174 2.02 12.45 1.21
N PHE A 175 0.91 11.77 0.95
CA PHE A 175 0.86 10.46 0.32
C PHE A 175 0.19 10.58 -1.03
N VAL A 176 0.72 9.90 -2.02
CA VAL A 176 0.02 9.65 -3.28
C VAL A 176 -1.01 8.54 -3.04
N ASN A 177 -2.30 8.84 -3.24
CA ASN A 177 -3.42 7.93 -3.00
C ASN A 177 -3.94 7.29 -4.31
N GLU A 178 -3.02 6.81 -5.15
CA GLU A 178 -3.35 6.14 -6.40
C GLU A 178 -2.52 4.89 -6.60
N ILE A 179 -3.11 3.90 -7.28
CA ILE A 179 -2.42 2.70 -7.78
C ILE A 179 -2.47 2.81 -9.31
N PRO A 180 -1.32 2.77 -10.02
CA PRO A 180 -1.29 2.87 -11.47
C PRO A 180 -1.83 1.58 -12.10
N TRP A 181 -3.11 1.57 -12.45
CA TRP A 181 -3.71 0.48 -13.20
C TRP A 181 -3.40 0.65 -14.69
N VAL A 182 -2.74 -0.35 -15.28
CA VAL A 182 -2.36 -0.31 -16.68
C VAL A 182 -2.78 -1.60 -17.38
N VAL A 183 -3.30 -1.46 -18.60
CA VAL A 183 -3.66 -2.58 -19.46
C VAL A 183 -2.39 -3.15 -20.08
N GLU A 184 -2.03 -4.38 -19.70
CA GLU A 184 -0.77 -5.05 -20.08
C GLU A 184 -0.42 -4.99 -21.59
N PRO A 185 -1.29 -5.39 -22.54
CA PRO A 185 -0.92 -5.36 -23.96
C PRO A 185 -0.67 -3.95 -24.50
N ILE A 186 -1.36 -2.94 -23.97
CA ILE A 186 -1.17 -1.54 -24.35
C ILE A 186 0.16 -1.04 -23.79
N TYR A 187 0.45 -1.35 -22.52
CA TYR A 187 1.70 -0.98 -21.87
C TYR A 187 2.92 -1.57 -22.58
N MET A 188 2.85 -2.84 -22.97
CA MET A 188 3.91 -3.50 -23.73
C MET A 188 4.10 -2.86 -25.10
N ALA A 189 3.01 -2.49 -25.78
CA ALA A 189 3.09 -1.77 -27.05
C ALA A 189 3.73 -0.37 -26.88
N GLN A 190 3.32 0.39 -25.86
CA GLN A 190 3.89 1.71 -25.53
C GLN A 190 5.40 1.61 -25.30
N TRP A 191 5.85 0.66 -24.48
CA TRP A 191 7.29 0.40 -24.29
C TRP A 191 7.98 -0.07 -25.57
N GLY A 192 7.29 -0.83 -26.42
CA GLY A 192 7.79 -1.22 -27.74
C GLY A 192 8.05 -0.01 -28.65
N THR A 193 7.11 0.95 -28.68
CA THR A 193 7.30 2.21 -29.42
C THR A 193 8.46 3.02 -28.86
N MET A 194 8.56 3.08 -27.52
CA MET A 194 9.64 3.78 -26.83
C MET A 194 11.01 3.18 -27.14
N TRP A 195 11.11 1.85 -27.16
CA TRP A 195 12.33 1.14 -27.54
C TRP A 195 12.79 1.49 -28.95
N ILE A 196 11.86 1.55 -29.90
CA ILE A 196 12.16 1.93 -31.29
C ILE A 196 12.65 3.38 -31.34
N MET A 197 11.95 4.31 -30.69
CA MET A 197 12.30 5.72 -30.70
C MET A 197 13.64 5.99 -30.02
N MET A 198 13.87 5.44 -28.82
CA MET A 198 15.16 5.59 -28.12
C MET A 198 16.33 5.01 -28.93
N ARG A 199 16.13 3.91 -29.64
CA ARG A 199 17.18 3.32 -30.50
C ARG A 199 17.45 4.14 -31.75
N ARG A 200 16.40 4.70 -32.38
CA ARG A 200 16.53 5.65 -33.51
C ARG A 200 17.29 6.89 -33.04
N GLU A 201 16.86 7.48 -31.93
CA GLU A 201 17.48 8.69 -31.37
C GLU A 201 18.96 8.48 -31.00
N LYS A 202 19.29 7.33 -30.38
CA LYS A 202 20.67 6.97 -30.04
C LYS A 202 21.55 6.73 -31.28
N ARG A 203 20.98 6.26 -32.38
CA ARG A 203 21.69 6.05 -33.65
C ARG A 203 21.91 7.36 -34.39
N ASP A 204 20.91 8.23 -34.40
CA ASP A 204 20.89 9.42 -35.26
C ASP A 204 21.60 10.63 -34.61
N ARG A 205 21.60 10.74 -33.27
CA ARG A 205 22.36 11.79 -32.55
C ARG A 205 23.87 11.52 -32.53
N ARG A 206 24.68 12.53 -32.89
CA ARG A 206 26.15 12.48 -32.82
C ARG A 206 26.71 12.61 -31.39
N HIS A 207 26.13 13.48 -30.57
CA HIS A 207 26.57 13.73 -29.20
C HIS A 207 25.40 13.58 -28.23
N PHE A 208 25.41 12.51 -27.45
CA PHE A 208 24.43 12.27 -26.39
C PHE A 208 25.03 12.63 -25.04
N LYS A 209 24.73 13.83 -24.55
CA LYS A 209 25.14 14.27 -23.20
C LYS A 209 24.23 13.63 -22.17
N ARG A 210 24.83 12.87 -21.24
CA ARG A 210 24.11 12.31 -20.09
C ARG A 210 23.98 13.38 -19.01
N MET A 211 22.89 13.33 -18.24
CA MET A 211 22.72 14.18 -17.07
C MET A 211 23.82 13.91 -16.04
N ARG A 212 24.22 14.95 -15.31
CA ARG A 212 25.12 14.83 -14.16
C ARG A 212 24.27 14.50 -12.93
N PHE A 213 24.76 13.56 -12.12
CA PHE A 213 24.16 13.23 -10.82
C PHE A 213 25.14 13.63 -9.71
N PRO A 214 24.68 14.29 -8.63
CA PRO A 214 23.35 14.87 -8.42
C PRO A 214 23.04 16.04 -9.38
N PRO A 215 21.76 16.30 -9.71
CA PRO A 215 21.39 17.41 -10.60
C PRO A 215 21.49 18.79 -9.92
N PHE A 216 21.21 18.87 -8.61
CA PHE A 216 21.30 20.09 -7.79
C PHE A 216 22.49 19.99 -6.83
N ASP A 217 23.00 21.16 -6.40
CA ASP A 217 24.06 21.23 -5.38
C ASP A 217 23.49 21.04 -3.98
N ASP A 218 24.31 20.57 -3.03
CA ASP A 218 23.84 20.21 -1.67
C ASP A 218 23.40 21.44 -0.85
N GLU A 219 23.93 22.63 -1.18
CA GLU A 219 23.61 23.91 -0.51
C GLU A 219 22.38 24.61 -1.12
N GLU A 220 21.87 24.12 -2.26
CA GLU A 220 20.72 24.73 -2.93
C GLU A 220 19.41 24.27 -2.26
N PRO A 221 18.55 25.19 -1.78
CA PRO A 221 17.27 24.80 -1.21
C PRO A 221 16.36 24.19 -2.28
N PRO A 222 15.39 23.34 -1.90
CA PRO A 222 14.47 22.74 -2.85
C PRO A 222 13.66 23.80 -3.59
N LEU A 223 13.62 23.69 -4.92
CA LEU A 223 12.92 24.60 -5.81
C LEU A 223 11.41 24.54 -5.59
N ASP A 224 10.75 25.69 -5.51
CA ASP A 224 9.30 25.73 -5.38
C ASP A 224 8.58 25.51 -6.71
N TYR A 225 7.52 24.71 -6.67
CA TYR A 225 6.73 24.38 -7.85
C TYR A 225 5.86 25.54 -8.34
N ALA A 226 5.25 26.30 -7.42
CA ALA A 226 4.32 27.38 -7.77
C ALA A 226 5.01 28.51 -8.53
N ASP A 227 6.20 28.93 -8.07
CA ASP A 227 6.92 30.06 -8.64
C ASP A 227 7.73 29.69 -9.90
N ASN A 228 8.25 28.46 -9.99
CA ASN A 228 9.23 28.10 -11.03
C ASN A 228 8.69 27.15 -12.11
N LEU A 229 7.71 26.31 -11.80
CA LEU A 229 7.29 25.21 -12.67
C LEU A 229 5.86 25.31 -13.18
N LEU A 230 4.99 26.09 -12.52
CA LEU A 230 3.57 26.18 -12.89
C LEU A 230 3.33 26.85 -14.25
N ASP A 231 4.12 27.88 -14.57
CA ASP A 231 3.97 28.69 -15.78
C ASP A 231 4.84 28.19 -16.96
N VAL A 232 5.71 27.20 -16.73
CA VAL A 232 6.61 26.66 -17.75
C VAL A 232 5.93 25.54 -18.50
N GLU A 233 5.77 25.72 -19.82
CA GLU A 233 5.24 24.68 -20.68
C GLU A 233 6.20 23.47 -20.72
N PRO A 234 5.70 22.25 -20.47
CA PRO A 234 6.54 21.06 -20.45
C PRO A 234 7.05 20.75 -21.86
N LEU A 235 8.24 20.14 -21.93
CA LEU A 235 8.79 19.68 -23.20
C LEU A 235 7.92 18.57 -23.79
N GLU A 236 8.04 18.39 -25.10
CA GLU A 236 7.34 17.31 -25.81
C GLU A 236 7.79 15.94 -25.29
N ALA A 237 6.81 15.11 -24.98
CA ALA A 237 7.07 13.73 -24.59
C ALA A 237 7.53 12.90 -25.80
N ILE A 238 8.15 11.75 -25.53
CA ILE A 238 8.59 10.88 -26.63
C ILE A 238 7.36 10.17 -27.19
N GLN A 239 6.90 10.60 -28.36
CA GLN A 239 5.79 10.01 -29.08
C GLN A 239 6.24 9.49 -30.44
N MET A 240 5.60 8.41 -30.91
CA MET A 240 5.80 7.89 -32.25
C MET A 240 4.66 8.30 -33.15
N GLU A 241 4.99 8.88 -34.29
CA GLU A 241 4.03 9.11 -35.36
C GLU A 241 3.51 7.75 -35.86
N LEU A 242 2.20 7.55 -35.76
CA LEU A 242 1.52 6.33 -36.18
C LEU A 242 0.72 6.65 -37.45
N ASP A 243 0.93 5.87 -38.51
CA ASP A 243 0.15 5.99 -39.74
C ASP A 243 -1.30 5.53 -39.50
N GLU A 244 -2.26 6.45 -39.61
CA GLU A 244 -3.69 6.18 -39.37
C GLU A 244 -4.26 5.11 -40.31
N GLU A 245 -3.76 5.01 -41.55
CA GLU A 245 -4.23 4.03 -42.54
C GLU A 245 -3.82 2.59 -42.18
N ARG A 246 -2.65 2.42 -41.55
CA ARG A 246 -2.10 1.10 -41.23
C ARG A 246 -2.62 0.57 -39.89
N ILE A 247 -3.03 1.47 -39.01
CA ILE A 247 -3.41 1.17 -37.62
C ILE A 247 -4.80 1.75 -37.35
N PRO A 248 -5.89 1.09 -37.76
CA PRO A 248 -7.23 1.50 -37.38
C PRO A 248 -7.38 1.28 -35.86
N LEU A 249 -7.20 2.35 -35.09
CA LEU A 249 -7.26 2.34 -33.62
C LEU A 249 -8.63 1.90 -33.07
N CYS A 250 -9.67 1.86 -33.91
CA CYS A 250 -11.03 2.10 -33.43
C CYS A 250 -12.06 0.97 -33.61
N THR A 251 -11.77 -0.27 -34.04
CA THR A 251 -12.90 -1.23 -34.14
C THR A 251 -12.68 -2.74 -33.97
N LEU A 252 -11.58 -3.37 -34.42
CA LEU A 252 -11.50 -4.85 -34.37
C LEU A 252 -10.11 -5.44 -34.04
N GLY A 253 -9.11 -4.61 -33.71
CA GLY A 253 -7.70 -5.02 -33.74
C GLY A 253 -6.83 -4.70 -32.51
N PHE A 254 -7.40 -4.39 -31.34
CA PHE A 254 -6.61 -4.00 -30.16
C PHE A 254 -5.48 -5.00 -29.80
N THR A 255 -5.62 -6.28 -30.15
CA THR A 255 -4.61 -7.32 -29.88
C THR A 255 -3.56 -7.45 -30.98
N THR A 256 -3.92 -7.24 -32.25
CA THR A 256 -3.00 -7.48 -33.37
C THR A 256 -2.09 -6.29 -33.62
N THR A 257 -2.62 -5.07 -33.51
CA THR A 257 -1.83 -3.83 -33.67
C THR A 257 -0.88 -3.62 -32.50
N SER A 258 -1.34 -3.83 -31.26
CA SER A 258 -0.49 -3.76 -30.06
C SER A 258 0.62 -4.81 -30.10
N ARG A 259 0.31 -6.05 -30.50
CA ARG A 259 1.31 -7.11 -30.69
C ARG A 259 2.36 -6.73 -31.73
N TRP A 260 1.94 -6.15 -32.86
CA TRP A 260 2.88 -5.73 -33.89
C TRP A 260 3.82 -4.62 -33.40
N LEU A 261 3.29 -3.62 -32.69
CA LEU A 261 4.08 -2.55 -32.07
C LEU A 261 5.02 -3.07 -30.97
N ALA A 262 4.57 -4.06 -30.20
CA ALA A 262 5.34 -4.73 -29.15
C ALA A 262 6.31 -5.80 -29.67
N GLY A 263 6.34 -6.08 -30.98
CA GLY A 263 7.12 -7.20 -31.54
C GLY A 263 8.63 -7.14 -31.25
N GLN A 264 9.19 -5.96 -30.97
CA GLN A 264 10.59 -5.84 -30.54
C GLN A 264 10.85 -6.37 -29.13
N LEU A 265 9.82 -6.39 -28.27
CA LEU A 265 9.87 -6.84 -26.88
C LEU A 265 9.32 -8.26 -26.70
N LEU A 266 8.47 -8.71 -27.63
CA LEU A 266 7.85 -10.03 -27.59
C LEU A 266 8.74 -11.09 -28.23
N SER A 267 8.77 -12.28 -27.61
CA SER A 267 9.41 -13.45 -28.20
C SER A 267 8.51 -14.10 -29.25
N ASP A 268 8.48 -13.54 -30.46
CA ASP A 268 7.55 -13.95 -31.52
C ASP A 268 7.78 -15.38 -32.07
N ASN A 269 8.98 -15.95 -31.90
CA ASN A 269 9.32 -17.28 -32.44
C ASN A 269 9.18 -18.43 -31.43
N LEU A 270 8.65 -18.17 -30.24
CA LEU A 270 8.59 -19.13 -29.13
C LEU A 270 7.16 -19.62 -28.87
N ILE A 271 6.53 -20.12 -29.92
CA ILE A 271 5.14 -20.63 -29.85
C ILE A 271 5.10 -22.02 -29.20
N ASP A 272 6.14 -22.84 -29.43
CA ASP A 272 6.21 -24.19 -28.87
C ASP A 272 6.78 -24.18 -27.44
N ARG A 273 6.04 -24.81 -26.52
CA ARG A 273 6.46 -25.02 -25.14
C ARG A 273 7.71 -25.90 -25.05
N ASN A 274 7.93 -26.77 -26.03
CA ASN A 274 9.10 -27.65 -26.06
C ASN A 274 10.43 -26.91 -26.15
N TYR A 275 10.44 -25.64 -26.59
CA TYR A 275 11.65 -24.83 -26.57
C TYR A 275 12.23 -24.71 -25.16
N PHE A 276 11.37 -24.66 -24.14
CA PHE A 276 11.77 -24.53 -22.74
C PHE A 276 12.11 -25.89 -22.09
N TYR A 277 12.37 -26.94 -22.88
CA TYR A 277 12.81 -28.22 -22.34
C TYR A 277 14.09 -28.04 -21.51
N LEU A 278 14.05 -28.49 -20.25
CA LEU A 278 15.09 -28.27 -19.22
C LEU A 278 15.35 -26.82 -18.85
N PHE A 279 14.60 -25.86 -19.39
CA PHE A 279 14.71 -24.44 -19.10
C PHE A 279 13.40 -23.87 -18.55
N ASP A 280 12.69 -24.72 -17.80
CA ASP A 280 11.46 -24.41 -17.09
C ASP A 280 11.71 -24.36 -15.57
N LYS A 281 10.70 -23.88 -14.83
CA LYS A 281 10.81 -23.72 -13.37
C LYS A 281 11.01 -25.05 -12.66
N GLU A 282 10.38 -26.12 -13.15
CA GLU A 282 10.47 -27.47 -12.56
C GLU A 282 11.89 -28.01 -12.66
N SER A 283 12.51 -27.95 -13.85
CA SER A 283 13.91 -28.37 -14.02
C SER A 283 14.88 -27.55 -13.17
N PHE A 284 14.62 -26.25 -12.94
CA PHE A 284 15.44 -25.44 -12.03
C PHE A 284 15.28 -25.82 -10.56
N PHE A 285 14.08 -26.21 -10.12
CA PHE A 285 13.89 -26.72 -8.75
C PHE A 285 14.60 -28.05 -8.56
N THR A 286 14.50 -28.95 -9.53
CA THR A 286 15.22 -30.23 -9.52
C THR A 286 16.73 -30.01 -9.54
N ALA A 287 17.23 -29.10 -10.38
CA ALA A 287 18.65 -28.75 -10.44
C ALA A 287 19.16 -28.21 -9.10
N LYS A 288 18.38 -27.34 -8.44
CA LYS A 288 18.68 -26.81 -7.11
C LYS A 288 18.71 -27.93 -6.04
N ALA A 289 17.71 -28.79 -6.00
CA ALA A 289 17.60 -29.87 -5.02
C ALA A 289 18.78 -30.84 -5.12
N LEU A 290 19.16 -31.17 -6.35
CA LEU A 290 20.26 -32.11 -6.63
C LEU A 290 21.65 -31.45 -6.65
N ASN A 291 21.76 -30.15 -6.36
CA ASN A 291 23.00 -29.40 -6.47
C ASN A 291 23.72 -29.58 -7.83
N MET A 292 22.95 -29.59 -8.91
CA MET A 292 23.44 -29.70 -10.28
C MET A 292 23.11 -28.43 -11.06
N CYS A 293 23.87 -28.17 -12.13
CA CYS A 293 23.65 -27.00 -12.97
C CYS A 293 23.40 -27.39 -14.43
N ILE A 294 22.42 -26.73 -15.03
CA ILE A 294 22.10 -26.81 -16.45
C ILE A 294 23.02 -25.82 -17.18
N PRO A 295 23.59 -26.16 -18.35
CA PRO A 295 24.38 -25.21 -19.13
C PRO A 295 23.55 -23.95 -19.45
N GLY A 296 24.09 -22.77 -19.09
CA GLY A 296 23.39 -21.49 -19.24
C GLY A 296 22.30 -21.21 -18.19
N GLY A 297 22.05 -22.14 -17.26
CA GLY A 297 21.13 -21.99 -16.15
C GLY A 297 21.77 -21.39 -14.88
N PRO A 298 20.94 -21.06 -13.88
CA PRO A 298 21.41 -20.57 -12.58
C PRO A 298 22.15 -21.65 -11.78
N LYS A 299 23.04 -21.23 -10.89
CA LYS A 299 23.68 -22.08 -9.88
C LYS A 299 23.17 -21.72 -8.51
N PHE A 300 22.96 -22.73 -7.67
CA PHE A 300 22.44 -22.56 -6.32
C PHE A 300 23.41 -23.14 -5.31
N GLU A 301 23.22 -22.73 -4.06
CA GLU A 301 23.89 -23.36 -2.94
C GLU A 301 23.29 -24.76 -2.69
N PRO A 302 24.10 -25.76 -2.30
CA PRO A 302 23.62 -27.11 -2.03
C PRO A 302 22.54 -27.12 -0.94
N LEU A 303 21.45 -27.85 -1.16
CA LEU A 303 20.39 -28.02 -0.16
C LEU A 303 20.89 -28.80 1.07
N TYR A 304 21.67 -29.86 0.82
CA TYR A 304 22.35 -30.64 1.84
C TYR A 304 23.85 -30.37 1.75
N ARG A 305 24.42 -29.75 2.80
CA ARG A 305 25.85 -29.41 2.87
C ARG A 305 26.70 -30.55 3.40
N ASP A 306 26.10 -31.44 4.19
CA ASP A 306 26.80 -32.47 4.97
C ASP A 306 26.62 -33.88 4.37
N MET A 307 26.44 -33.98 3.06
CA MET A 307 26.48 -35.30 2.42
C MET A 307 27.92 -35.75 2.28
N ASP A 308 28.30 -36.77 3.03
CA ASP A 308 29.58 -37.47 2.92
C ASP A 308 29.68 -38.14 1.54
N GLN A 309 30.22 -37.41 0.56
CA GLN A 309 30.44 -37.89 -0.82
C GLN A 309 31.23 -39.21 -0.86
N GLY A 310 32.04 -39.50 0.16
CA GLY A 310 32.89 -40.68 0.24
C GLY A 310 32.14 -42.01 0.38
N ASP A 311 30.95 -42.02 1.01
CA ASP A 311 30.21 -43.27 1.28
C ASP A 311 29.30 -43.70 0.12
N GLU A 312 28.97 -42.77 -0.79
CA GLU A 312 28.17 -43.09 -1.98
C GLU A 312 29.01 -43.70 -3.12
N ASP A 313 30.29 -43.33 -3.22
CA ASP A 313 31.17 -43.74 -4.32
C ASP A 313 31.68 -45.19 -4.19
N TRP A 314 31.87 -45.71 -2.97
CA TRP A 314 32.40 -47.07 -2.72
C TRP A 314 31.34 -48.04 -2.20
N ASN A 315 30.29 -48.24 -3.00
CA ASN A 315 29.25 -49.24 -2.72
C ASN A 315 29.45 -50.51 -3.55
N GLU A 316 29.00 -51.67 -3.02
CA GLU A 316 29.04 -52.96 -3.73
C GLU A 316 28.33 -52.93 -5.11
N PHE A 317 27.37 -52.00 -5.24
CA PHE A 317 26.62 -51.73 -6.46
C PHE A 317 27.38 -50.84 -7.48
N ASN A 318 28.30 -49.99 -7.01
CA ASN A 318 29.07 -49.04 -7.83
C ASN A 318 30.45 -49.59 -8.24
N ASP A 319 30.71 -50.89 -8.06
CA ASP A 319 31.96 -51.54 -8.46
C ASP A 319 32.19 -51.43 -9.97
N ILE A 320 33.32 -50.83 -10.35
CA ILE A 320 33.73 -50.55 -11.74
C ILE A 320 33.74 -51.83 -12.59
N THR A 321 34.05 -52.98 -11.99
CA THR A 321 34.10 -54.26 -12.73
C THR A 321 32.73 -54.77 -13.16
N LYS A 322 31.65 -54.32 -12.51
CA LYS A 322 30.27 -54.74 -12.78
C LYS A 322 29.50 -53.73 -13.63
N LEU A 323 30.04 -52.52 -13.82
CA LEU A 323 29.40 -51.43 -14.56
C LEU A 323 29.79 -51.44 -16.05
N ILE A 324 28.77 -51.51 -16.92
CA ILE A 324 28.96 -51.38 -18.37
C ILE A 324 28.79 -49.92 -18.78
N ILE A 325 29.90 -49.20 -18.97
CA ILE A 325 29.88 -47.80 -19.40
C ILE A 325 29.90 -47.73 -20.93
N ARG A 326 28.73 -47.48 -21.55
CA ARG A 326 28.62 -47.25 -23.00
C ARG A 326 28.66 -45.76 -23.37
N SER A 327 28.08 -44.92 -22.51
CA SER A 327 28.02 -43.47 -22.67
C SER A 327 28.09 -42.81 -21.30
N PRO A 328 28.85 -41.71 -21.14
CA PRO A 328 28.89 -40.99 -19.86
C PRO A 328 27.54 -40.35 -19.57
N LEU A 329 27.08 -40.45 -18.31
CA LEU A 329 25.85 -39.80 -17.86
C LEU A 329 26.09 -38.29 -17.73
N ARG A 330 25.35 -37.50 -18.50
CA ARG A 330 25.36 -36.04 -18.43
C ARG A 330 24.41 -35.51 -17.35
N THR A 331 24.64 -34.29 -16.90
CA THR A 331 23.82 -33.64 -15.87
C THR A 331 22.39 -33.41 -16.34
N GLU A 332 22.17 -33.21 -17.65
CA GLU A 332 20.84 -33.02 -18.23
C GLU A 332 19.95 -34.26 -18.01
N TYR A 333 20.51 -35.48 -18.09
CA TYR A 333 19.74 -36.70 -17.85
C TYR A 333 19.33 -36.85 -16.39
N ARG A 334 20.21 -36.45 -15.47
CA ARG A 334 19.91 -36.46 -14.04
C ARG A 334 18.81 -35.48 -13.66
N ILE A 335 18.62 -34.42 -14.44
CA ILE A 335 17.57 -33.42 -14.25
C ILE A 335 16.29 -33.82 -15.00
N ALA A 336 16.41 -34.31 -16.23
CA ALA A 336 15.27 -34.78 -17.03
C ALA A 336 14.55 -35.97 -16.37
N PHE A 337 15.30 -36.88 -15.76
CA PHE A 337 14.78 -38.07 -15.11
C PHE A 337 15.32 -38.17 -13.67
N PRO A 338 14.80 -37.35 -12.75
CA PRO A 338 15.40 -37.17 -11.43
C PRO A 338 15.36 -38.43 -10.57
N HIS A 339 14.33 -39.25 -10.71
CA HIS A 339 14.19 -40.47 -9.90
C HIS A 339 14.97 -41.67 -10.45
N LEU A 340 15.45 -41.62 -11.69
CA LEU A 340 16.10 -42.75 -12.34
C LEU A 340 17.63 -42.74 -12.16
N TYR A 341 18.25 -41.56 -12.30
CA TYR A 341 19.71 -41.44 -12.34
C TYR A 341 20.32 -40.86 -11.06
N ASN A 342 19.52 -40.61 -10.01
CA ASN A 342 20.00 -40.09 -8.73
C ASN A 342 19.61 -41.03 -7.59
N ASN A 343 20.53 -41.18 -6.63
CA ASN A 343 20.35 -42.07 -5.49
C ASN A 343 19.35 -41.51 -4.46
N ARG A 344 19.28 -40.17 -4.35
CA ARG A 344 18.41 -39.46 -3.40
C ARG A 344 17.73 -38.25 -4.07
N PRO A 345 16.70 -38.49 -4.91
CA PRO A 345 15.84 -37.41 -5.38
C PRO A 345 14.98 -36.94 -4.21
N SER A 346 15.21 -35.71 -3.74
CA SER A 346 14.45 -35.09 -2.62
C SER A 346 13.47 -34.04 -3.12
#